data_AF-A0A543LJH5-F1
#
_entry.id   AF-A0A543LJH5-F1
#
_cell.length_a   1.000
_cell.length_b   1.000
_cell.length_c   1.000
_cell.angle_alpha   90.00
_cell.angle_beta   90.00
_cell.angle_gamma   90.00
#
_symmetry.space_group_name_H-M   'P 1'
#
loop_
_entity.id
_entity.type
_entity.pdbx_description
1 polymer ?
#
loop_
_entity_poly.entity_id
_entity_poly.type
_entity_poly.pdbx_seq_one_letter_code
_entity_poly.pdbx_strand_id
1 'polypeptide(L)'
;MIVCVCRRVSDREIARHARAGLSFDEIQFELGVATQCGRCESCARDVVAQCSASHPVAAVHNDTAPRAIQLASSITESKAWTSSLHSQAA
;
A
#
# COMPACT_ATOMS: atom_id res chain seq x y z
N MET A 1 21.44 -8.45 -5.57
CA MET A 1 22.27 -8.11 -6.74
C MET A 1 22.29 -6.60 -6.95
N ILE A 2 23.40 -5.99 -7.38
CA ILE A 2 23.39 -4.60 -7.86
C ILE A 2 22.83 -4.57 -9.28
N VAL A 3 21.71 -3.87 -9.47
CA VAL A 3 21.05 -3.69 -10.77
C VAL A 3 21.57 -2.44 -11.46
N CYS A 4 21.71 -1.33 -10.74
CA CYS A 4 22.23 -0.07 -11.28
C CYS A 4 23.58 0.28 -10.65
N VAL A 5 24.67 0.12 -11.40
CA VAL A 5 26.02 0.48 -10.92
C VAL A 5 26.16 2.00 -10.75
N CYS A 6 25.65 2.77 -11.70
CA CYS A 6 25.66 4.24 -11.74
C CYS A 6 25.18 4.90 -10.45
N ARG A 7 24.06 4.40 -9.90
CA ARG A 7 23.41 4.92 -8.70
C ARG A 7 23.50 3.98 -7.49
N ARG A 8 24.21 2.86 -7.64
CA ARG A 8 24.36 1.81 -6.62
C ARG A 8 23.03 1.24 -6.12
N VAL A 9 22.07 1.04 -7.03
CA VAL A 9 20.74 0.50 -6.69
C VAL A 9 20.74 -1.03 -6.77
N SER A 10 20.26 -1.68 -5.72
CA SER A 10 20.10 -3.12 -5.64
C SER A 10 18.71 -3.61 -6.07
N ASP A 11 18.64 -4.89 -6.46
CA ASP A 11 17.40 -5.62 -6.70
C ASP A 11 16.44 -5.54 -5.49
N ARG A 12 16.96 -5.66 -4.28
CA ARG A 12 16.19 -5.60 -3.03
C ARG A 12 15.54 -4.23 -2.84
N GLU A 13 16.23 -3.14 -3.18
CA GLU A 13 15.67 -1.80 -3.11
C GLU A 13 14.54 -1.62 -4.13
N ILE A 14 14.75 -2.05 -5.38
CA ILE A 14 13.71 -1.99 -6.42
C ILE A 14 12.49 -2.79 -5.99
N ALA A 15 12.70 -4.04 -5.55
CA ALA A 15 11.64 -4.94 -5.13
C ALA A 15 10.88 -4.42 -3.89
N ARG A 16 11.54 -3.68 -2.99
CA ARG A 16 10.88 -3.05 -1.83
C ARG A 16 9.87 -2.00 -2.29
N HIS A 17 10.24 -1.12 -3.22
CA HIS A 17 9.34 -0.07 -3.71
C HIS A 17 8.23 -0.65 -4.59
N ALA A 18 8.55 -1.63 -5.44
CA ALA A 18 7.55 -2.33 -6.25
C ALA A 18 6.49 -3.01 -5.38
N ARG A 19 6.89 -3.69 -4.28
CA ARG A 19 5.96 -4.28 -3.32
C ARG A 19 5.16 -3.24 -2.52
N ALA A 20 5.65 -2.02 -2.40
CA ALA A 20 4.91 -0.91 -1.83
C ALA A 20 3.90 -0.29 -2.82
N GLY A 21 3.78 -0.85 -4.03
CA GLY A 21 2.81 -0.43 -5.04
C GLY A 21 3.31 0.68 -5.98
N LEU A 22 4.59 1.06 -5.90
CA LEU A 22 5.14 2.08 -6.79
C LEU A 22 5.32 1.52 -8.20
N SER A 23 4.93 2.33 -9.17
CA SER A 23 5.21 2.15 -10.59
C SER A 23 6.71 2.30 -10.87
N PHE A 24 7.16 1.81 -12.04
CA PHE A 24 8.57 1.93 -12.42
C PHE A 24 9.04 3.39 -12.49
N ASP A 25 8.20 4.32 -12.94
CA ASP A 25 8.55 5.74 -13.07
C ASP A 25 8.76 6.39 -11.69
N GLU A 26 7.93 6.02 -10.70
CA GLU A 26 8.12 6.45 -9.30
C GLU A 26 9.39 5.83 -8.71
N ILE A 27 9.66 4.54 -8.97
CA ILE A 27 10.90 3.89 -8.53
C ILE A 27 12.14 4.56 -9.16
N GLN A 28 12.05 4.93 -10.43
CA GLN A 28 13.09 5.65 -11.15
C GLN A 28 13.33 7.04 -10.55
N PHE A 29 12.28 7.75 -10.16
CA PHE A 29 12.37 9.03 -9.47
C PHE A 29 13.02 8.89 -8.09
N GLU A 30 12.56 7.95 -7.26
CA GLU A 30 13.02 7.76 -5.88
C GLU A 30 14.46 7.24 -5.78
N LEU A 31 14.81 6.25 -6.63
CA LEU A 31 16.11 5.58 -6.56
C LEU A 31 17.14 6.14 -7.56
N GLY A 32 16.70 6.92 -8.54
CA GLY A 32 17.51 7.34 -9.67
C GLY A 32 17.93 6.20 -10.61
N VAL A 33 17.37 4.99 -10.47
CA VAL A 33 17.68 3.86 -11.36
C VAL A 33 17.42 4.23 -12.82
N ALA A 34 18.27 3.77 -13.75
CA ALA A 34 18.21 4.08 -15.18
C ALA A 34 18.41 5.57 -15.58
N THR A 35 18.61 6.50 -14.64
CA THR A 35 18.73 7.95 -14.96
C THR A 35 20.10 8.42 -15.46
N GLN A 36 21.12 7.55 -15.52
CA GLN A 36 22.46 7.90 -16.02
C GLN A 36 22.75 7.26 -17.38
N CYS A 37 23.30 6.04 -17.39
CA CYS A 37 23.66 5.36 -18.65
C CYS A 37 22.50 4.55 -19.26
N GLY A 38 21.38 4.39 -18.56
CA GLY A 38 20.19 3.65 -19.02
C GLY A 38 20.34 2.12 -19.11
N ARG A 39 21.56 1.57 -19.10
CA ARG A 39 21.83 0.14 -19.38
C ARG A 39 21.15 -0.85 -18.42
N CYS A 40 20.75 -0.40 -17.23
CA CYS A 40 20.07 -1.25 -16.25
C CYS A 40 18.54 -1.28 -16.41
N GLU A 41 17.95 -0.50 -17.32
CA GLU A 41 16.49 -0.29 -17.37
C GLU A 41 15.70 -1.58 -17.53
N SER A 42 16.04 -2.40 -18.53
CA SER A 42 15.35 -3.69 -18.76
C SER A 42 15.41 -4.59 -17.53
N CYS A 43 16.60 -4.76 -16.97
CA CYS A 43 16.80 -5.56 -15.75
C CYS A 43 16.01 -5.00 -14.56
N ALA A 44 15.94 -3.69 -14.38
CA ALA A 44 15.17 -3.07 -13.32
C ALA A 44 13.65 -3.28 -13.51
N ARG A 45 13.15 -3.16 -14.75
CA ARG A 45 11.75 -3.45 -15.09
C ARG A 45 11.37 -4.91 -14.84
N ASP A 46 12.27 -5.84 -15.15
CA ASP A 46 12.06 -7.27 -14.87
C ASP A 46 11.87 -7.54 -13.37
N VAL A 47 12.66 -6.89 -12.52
CA VAL A 47 12.53 -6.99 -11.05
C VAL A 47 11.16 -6.46 -10.59
N VAL A 48 10.68 -5.35 -11.16
CA VAL A 48 9.34 -4.81 -10.85
C VAL A 48 8.24 -5.79 -11.28
N ALA A 49 8.33 -6.33 -12.49
CA ALA A 49 7.35 -7.29 -13.03
C ALA A 49 7.29 -8.60 -12.22
N GLN A 50 8.43 -9.09 -11.71
CA GLN A 50 8.47 -10.25 -10.83
C GLN A 50 7.73 -9.99 -9.49
N CYS A 51 7.72 -8.74 -9.02
CA CYS A 51 7.05 -8.38 -7.78
C CYS A 51 5.52 -8.30 -7.94
N SER A 52 5.03 -7.85 -9.10
CA SER A 52 3.58 -7.77 -9.37
C SER A 52 2.93 -9.13 -9.59
N ALA A 53 3.64 -10.09 -10.19
CA ALA A 53 3.16 -11.47 -10.34
C ALA A 53 2.99 -12.20 -8.99
N SER A 54 3.70 -11.75 -7.95
CA SER A 54 3.78 -12.41 -6.65
C SER A 54 2.71 -11.94 -5.65
N HIS A 55 2.00 -10.84 -5.93
CA HIS A 55 0.99 -10.29 -5.02
C HIS A 55 -0.26 -9.87 -5.82
N PRO A 56 -1.42 -10.52 -5.62
CA PRO A 56 -2.67 -9.90 -6.01
C PRO A 56 -2.79 -8.61 -5.19
N VAL A 57 -2.70 -7.46 -5.85
CA VAL A 57 -3.15 -6.19 -5.27
C VAL A 57 -4.59 -6.44 -4.82
N ALA A 58 -4.84 -6.38 -3.52
CA ALA A 58 -6.21 -6.42 -3.01
C ALA A 58 -6.93 -5.23 -3.67
N ALA A 59 -7.79 -5.52 -4.64
CA ALA A 59 -8.56 -4.53 -5.35
C ALA A 59 -9.57 -3.93 -4.36
N VAL A 60 -9.11 -2.96 -3.56
CA VAL A 60 -9.98 -2.06 -2.81
C VAL A 60 -10.65 -1.16 -3.84
N HIS A 61 -11.77 -1.65 -4.37
CA HIS A 61 -12.74 -0.81 -5.05
C HIS A 61 -13.29 0.14 -3.99
N ASN A 62 -12.89 1.41 -4.06
CA ASN A 62 -13.56 2.46 -3.31
C ASN A 62 -14.85 2.78 -4.07
N ASP A 63 -15.86 1.93 -3.90
CA ASP A 63 -17.23 2.19 -4.34
C ASP A 63 -17.81 3.31 -3.48
N THR A 64 -17.33 4.54 -3.70
CA THR A 64 -17.95 5.75 -3.18
C THR A 64 -19.18 6.03 -4.02
N ALA A 65 -20.17 5.14 -3.95
CA ALA A 65 -21.54 5.51 -4.24
C ALA A 65 -21.97 6.51 -3.16
N PRO A 66 -22.65 7.62 -3.49
CA PRO A 66 -23.22 8.50 -2.49
C PRO A 66 -24.36 7.75 -1.78
N ARG A 67 -24.04 7.00 -0.72
CA ARG A 67 -25.05 6.53 0.22
C ARG A 67 -25.58 7.77 0.91
N ALA A 68 -26.77 8.19 0.51
CA ALA A 68 -27.56 9.17 1.24
C ALA A 68 -27.54 8.79 2.73
N ILE A 69 -27.02 9.69 3.56
CA ILE A 69 -27.03 9.55 5.01
C ILE A 69 -28.50 9.54 5.43
N GLN A 70 -29.04 8.35 5.71
CA GLN A 70 -30.35 8.22 6.32
C GLN A 70 -30.23 8.65 7.78
N LEU A 71 -30.69 9.87 8.06
CA LEU A 71 -30.85 10.38 9.41
C LEU A 71 -31.84 9.46 10.14
N ALA A 72 -31.36 8.77 11.18
CA ALA A 72 -32.18 7.87 11.98
C ALA A 72 -33.37 8.65 12.55
N SER A 73 -34.58 8.19 12.24
CA SER A 73 -35.81 8.71 12.83
C SER A 73 -35.89 8.19 14.27
N SER A 74 -35.80 9.12 15.22
CA SER A 74 -36.30 8.99 16.59
C SER A 74 -35.65 7.90 17.45
N ILE A 75 -34.60 8.26 18.19
CA ILE A 75 -34.25 7.56 19.43
C ILE A 75 -35.32 7.94 20.46
N THR A 76 -36.43 7.21 20.48
CA THR A 76 -37.36 7.25 21.60
C THR A 76 -36.94 6.16 22.58
N GLU A 77 -36.75 6.55 23.84
CA GLU A 77 -36.27 5.76 24.99
C GLU A 77 -34.76 5.68 25.18
N SER A 78 -34.21 6.76 25.75
CA SER A 78 -33.10 6.68 26.70
C SER A 78 -33.48 5.75 27.86
N LYS A 79 -33.11 4.47 27.79
CA LYS A 79 -33.09 3.61 28.99
C LYS A 79 -31.74 3.77 29.67
N ALA A 80 -31.85 4.32 30.88
CA ALA A 80 -30.80 4.71 31.80
C ALA A 80 -29.63 3.71 31.86
N TRP A 81 -28.42 4.25 31.86
CA TRP A 81 -27.20 3.51 32.15
C TRP A 81 -27.28 3.04 33.61
N THR A 82 -27.74 1.81 33.84
CA THR A 82 -27.57 1.16 35.14
C THR A 82 -26.15 0.63 35.23
N SER A 83 -25.29 1.49 35.74
CA SER A 83 -24.04 1.15 36.41
C SER A 83 -24.24 0.04 37.43
N SER A 84 -23.57 -1.10 37.23
CA SER A 84 -22.83 -1.88 38.23
C SER A 84 -22.75 -3.35 37.81
N LEU A 85 -21.52 -3.88 37.80
CA LEU A 85 -21.12 -5.23 38.24
C LEU A 85 -19.64 -5.35 37.86
N HIS A 86 -18.71 -4.98 38.75
CA HIS A 86 -17.98 -5.95 39.57
C HIS A 86 -17.54 -7.19 38.78
N SER A 87 -16.25 -7.25 38.42
CA SER A 87 -15.52 -8.51 38.30
C SER A 87 -14.04 -8.26 38.52
N GLN A 88 -13.57 -8.80 39.65
CA GLN A 88 -12.17 -8.96 40.02
C GLN A 88 -11.55 -10.12 39.24
N ALA A 89 -10.29 -9.98 38.82
CA ALA A 89 -9.24 -11.01 38.59
C ALA A 89 -8.09 -10.28 37.88
N ALA A 90 -6.81 -10.38 38.25
CA ALA A 90 -6.06 -11.42 38.94
C ALA A 90 -5.01 -10.83 39.90
#